data_AF-A0AAI8QHL4-F1
#
_entry.id   AF-A0AAI8QHL4-F1
#
_cell.length_a   1.000
_cell.length_b   1.000
_cell.length_c   1.000
_cell.angle_alpha   90.00
_cell.angle_beta   90.00
_cell.angle_gamma   90.00
#
_symmetry.space_group_name_H-M   'P 1'
#
loop_
_entity.id
_entity.type
_entity.pdbx_description
1 polymer ?
#
loop_
_entity_poly.entity_id
_entity_poly.type
_entity_poly.pdbx_seq_one_letter_code
_entity_poly.pdbx_strand_id
1 'polypeptide(L)'
;MFGLLNIKSKDIQGNVLASFNYCELKNAIVENLLADELFTHIGYVTSKEGLLANIYLLRIGKTEFLVSDGYKLYKDKLSSEDKDEFLRIVKESKGIEALKESLKKLVFKED
;
A
#
# COMPACT_ATOMS: atom_id res chain seq x y z
N MET A 1 0.19 -11.76 -17.98
CA MET A 1 -0.50 -10.44 -17.97
C MET A 1 -1.66 -10.56 -17.01
N PHE A 2 -1.50 -10.10 -15.76
CA PHE A 2 -2.63 -10.01 -14.83
C PHE A 2 -3.47 -8.79 -15.23
N GLY A 3 -4.73 -9.01 -15.58
CA GLY A 3 -5.66 -7.91 -15.81
C GLY A 3 -5.97 -7.22 -14.48
N LEU A 4 -6.04 -5.89 -14.47
CA LEU A 4 -6.45 -5.14 -13.29
C LEU A 4 -7.86 -5.57 -12.87
N LEU A 5 -8.00 -5.93 -11.60
CA LEU A 5 -9.27 -6.39 -11.04
C LEU A 5 -10.16 -5.20 -10.68
N ASN A 6 -11.45 -5.29 -10.99
CA ASN A 6 -12.45 -4.43 -10.35
C ASN A 6 -12.88 -5.09 -9.03
N ILE A 7 -12.43 -4.51 -7.92
CA ILE A 7 -12.57 -5.06 -6.57
C ILE A 7 -13.77 -4.38 -5.89
N LYS A 8 -14.65 -5.18 -5.27
CA LYS A 8 -15.77 -4.59 -4.51
C LYS A 8 -15.26 -4.08 -3.17
N SER A 9 -15.68 -2.89 -2.74
CA SER A 9 -15.24 -2.28 -1.48
C SER A 9 -15.40 -3.21 -0.27
N LYS A 10 -16.50 -3.97 -0.22
CA LYS A 10 -16.80 -4.92 0.85
C LYS A 10 -15.78 -6.07 0.96
N ASP A 11 -15.09 -6.42 -0.13
CA ASP A 11 -14.17 -7.56 -0.17
C ASP A 11 -12.81 -7.20 0.48
N ILE A 12 -12.49 -5.90 0.55
CA ILE A 12 -11.24 -5.40 1.12
C ILE A 12 -11.43 -4.65 2.44
N GLN A 13 -12.67 -4.30 2.80
CA GLN A 13 -12.97 -3.63 4.05
C GLN A 13 -12.47 -4.46 5.25
N GLY A 14 -11.63 -3.87 6.10
CA GLY A 14 -11.02 -4.53 7.26
C GLY A 14 -9.80 -5.42 6.93
N ASN A 15 -9.47 -5.59 5.65
CA ASN A 15 -8.32 -6.38 5.19
C ASN A 15 -7.16 -5.52 4.67
N VAL A 16 -7.36 -4.20 4.53
CA VAL A 16 -6.31 -3.26 4.15
C VAL A 16 -5.38 -2.99 5.33
N LEU A 17 -4.08 -3.17 5.11
CA LEU A 17 -3.03 -2.83 6.09
C LEU A 17 -3.01 -1.33 6.36
N ALA A 18 -2.93 -0.54 5.29
CA ALA A 18 -2.88 0.92 5.35
C ALA A 18 -3.56 1.55 4.12
N SER A 19 -4.26 2.66 4.35
CA SER A 19 -4.79 3.50 3.28
C SER A 19 -4.19 4.91 3.34
N PHE A 20 -3.84 5.42 2.16
CA PHE A 20 -3.14 6.68 1.97
C PHE A 20 -3.92 7.58 1.03
N ASN A 21 -3.52 8.84 0.91
CA ASN A 21 -4.05 9.70 -0.15
C ASN A 21 -3.46 9.25 -1.50
N TYR A 22 -4.31 9.12 -2.53
CA TYR A 22 -3.97 8.78 -3.92
C TYR A 22 -2.61 9.31 -4.38
N CYS A 23 -2.39 10.62 -4.24
CA CYS A 23 -1.16 11.25 -4.72
C CYS A 23 0.07 10.82 -3.91
N GLU A 24 -0.05 10.57 -2.61
CA GLU A 24 1.11 10.36 -1.74
C GLU A 24 1.73 8.98 -1.92
N LEU A 25 0.90 7.93 -1.90
CA LEU A 25 1.40 6.56 -2.07
C LEU A 25 1.87 6.34 -3.52
N LYS A 26 1.07 6.76 -4.50
CA LYS A 26 1.42 6.60 -5.91
C LYS A 26 2.73 7.31 -6.24
N ASN A 27 2.90 8.56 -5.78
CA ASN A 27 4.15 9.29 -6.02
C ASN A 27 5.31 8.61 -5.30
N ALA A 28 5.13 8.16 -4.05
CA ALA A 28 6.18 7.44 -3.33
C ALA A 28 6.64 6.17 -4.06
N ILE A 29 5.71 5.39 -4.64
CA ILE A 29 6.03 4.18 -5.42
C ILE A 29 6.69 4.53 -6.76
N VAL A 30 6.19 5.55 -7.48
CA VAL A 30 6.72 5.92 -8.81
C VAL A 30 8.09 6.61 -8.71
N GLU A 31 8.28 7.48 -7.72
CA GLU A 31 9.52 8.21 -7.49
C GLU A 31 10.62 7.29 -6.94
N ASN A 32 10.25 6.28 -6.16
CA ASN A 32 11.17 5.24 -5.72
C ASN A 32 11.07 4.01 -6.64
N LEU A 33 11.86 3.98 -7.72
CA LEU A 33 11.90 2.90 -8.71
C LEU A 33 12.13 1.48 -8.14
N LEU A 34 12.58 1.37 -6.88
CA LEU A 34 12.73 0.10 -6.17
C LEU A 34 11.40 -0.46 -5.65
N ALA A 35 10.40 0.41 -5.44
CA ALA A 35 9.12 0.05 -4.86
C ALA A 35 8.29 -0.85 -5.80
N ASP A 36 8.53 -0.84 -7.11
CA ASP A 36 7.82 -1.70 -8.07
C ASP A 36 8.07 -3.21 -7.81
N GLU A 37 9.18 -3.56 -7.16
CA GLU A 37 9.47 -4.95 -6.74
C GLU A 37 8.62 -5.39 -5.54
N LEU A 38 8.20 -4.47 -4.68
CA LEU A 38 7.42 -4.77 -3.47
C LEU A 38 5.94 -4.51 -3.64
N PHE A 39 5.57 -3.54 -4.47
CA PHE A 39 4.19 -3.11 -4.68
C PHE A 39 3.73 -3.50 -6.07
N THR A 40 2.79 -4.43 -6.14
CA THR A 40 2.11 -4.76 -7.40
C THR A 40 0.73 -4.11 -7.41
N HIS A 41 0.43 -3.28 -8.42
CA HIS A 41 -0.94 -2.80 -8.63
C HIS A 41 -1.83 -3.96 -9.11
N ILE A 42 -2.77 -4.41 -8.28
CA ILE A 42 -3.61 -5.58 -8.56
C ILE A 42 -5.01 -5.23 -9.07
N GLY A 43 -5.46 -3.99 -8.85
CA GLY A 43 -6.79 -3.57 -9.24
C GLY A 43 -7.23 -2.29 -8.56
N TYR A 44 -8.50 -1.99 -8.73
CA TYR A 44 -9.10 -0.76 -8.26
C TYR A 44 -10.53 -0.98 -7.78
N VAL A 45 -11.03 -0.04 -6.99
CA VAL A 45 -12.41 0.01 -6.52
C VAL A 45 -13.10 1.17 -7.20
N THR A 46 -14.29 0.94 -7.75
CA THR A 46 -15.13 2.00 -8.34
C THR A 46 -16.48 2.15 -7.65
N SER A 47 -17.06 3.33 -7.78
CA SER A 47 -18.48 3.60 -7.52
C SER A 47 -19.16 4.02 -8.83
N LYS A 48 -20.46 4.34 -8.74
CA LYS A 48 -21.19 4.98 -9.85
C LYS A 48 -20.59 6.35 -10.25
N GLU A 49 -19.86 6.99 -9.33
CA GLU A 49 -19.27 8.32 -9.51
C GLU A 49 -17.83 8.27 -10.01
N GLY A 50 -17.21 7.09 -10.08
CA GLY A 50 -15.88 6.90 -10.67
C GLY A 50 -14.93 6.04 -9.82
N LEU A 51 -13.63 6.24 -10.03
CA LEU A 51 -12.57 5.57 -9.28
C LEU A 51 -12.58 6.02 -7.82
N LEU A 52 -12.61 5.06 -6.90
CA LEU A 52 -12.55 5.30 -5.46
C LEU A 52 -11.16 5.08 -4.89
N ALA A 53 -10.46 4.03 -5.32
CA ALA A 53 -9.12 3.68 -4.84
C ALA A 53 -8.42 2.72 -5.80
N ASN A 54 -7.11 2.81 -5.93
CA ASN A 54 -6.27 1.72 -6.40
C ASN A 54 -5.81 0.86 -5.23
N ILE A 55 -5.64 -0.43 -5.52
CA ILE A 55 -5.26 -1.45 -4.56
C ILE A 55 -3.94 -2.06 -5.00
N TYR A 56 -2.98 -2.01 -4.10
CA TYR A 56 -1.64 -2.53 -4.26
C TYR A 56 -1.45 -3.74 -3.36
N LEU A 57 -0.78 -4.75 -3.87
CA LEU A 57 -0.26 -5.86 -3.09
C LEU A 57 1.17 -5.53 -2.67
N LEU A 58 1.38 -5.32 -1.38
CA LEU A 58 2.70 -5.16 -0.78
C LEU A 58 3.23 -6.53 -0.35
N ARG A 59 4.35 -6.97 -0.92
CA ARG A 59 5.03 -8.21 -0.54
C ARG A 59 6.22 -7.92 0.37
N ILE A 60 6.18 -8.42 1.61
CA ILE A 60 7.29 -8.35 2.56
C ILE A 60 7.72 -9.79 2.90
N GLY A 61 8.79 -10.24 2.26
CA GLY A 61 9.27 -11.63 2.43
C GLY A 61 8.26 -12.63 1.89
N LYS A 62 7.70 -13.48 2.77
CA LYS A 62 6.65 -14.46 2.42
C LYS A 62 5.22 -13.97 2.70
N THR A 63 5.08 -12.77 3.25
CA THR A 63 3.78 -12.21 3.65
C THR A 63 3.35 -11.15 2.65
N GLU A 64 2.04 -11.07 2.40
CA GLU A 64 1.44 -10.13 1.46
C GLU A 64 0.35 -9.32 2.14
N PHE A 65 0.27 -8.03 1.81
CA PHE A 65 -0.65 -7.08 2.42
C PHE A 65 -1.36 -6.26 1.36
N LEU A 66 -2.63 -5.95 1.60
CA LEU A 66 -3.36 -4.99 0.78
C LEU A 66 -3.06 -3.58 1.26
N VAL A 67 -2.62 -2.73 0.35
CA VAL A 67 -2.41 -1.29 0.57
C VAL A 67 -3.29 -0.53 -0.40
N SER A 68 -3.93 0.54 0.08
CA SER A 68 -4.89 1.31 -0.69
C SER A 68 -4.49 2.78 -0.74
N ASP A 69 -4.87 3.45 -1.81
CA ASP A 69 -4.72 4.90 -1.95
C ASP A 69 -6.06 5.65 -1.77
N GLY A 70 -7.07 4.95 -1.22
CA GLY A 70 -8.38 5.46 -0.85
C GLY A 70 -8.51 5.78 0.64
N TYR A 71 -7.78 6.78 1.13
CA TYR A 71 -7.64 7.22 2.54
C TYR A 71 -8.90 7.17 3.44
N LYS A 72 -10.10 7.40 2.90
CA LYS A 72 -11.35 7.50 3.70
C LYS A 72 -12.26 6.27 3.62
N LEU A 73 -11.90 5.29 2.81
CA LEU A 73 -12.82 4.21 2.43
C LEU A 73 -12.65 2.96 3.29
N TYR A 74 -11.49 2.79 3.93
CA TYR A 74 -11.13 1.56 4.61
C TYR A 74 -10.71 1.84 6.05
N LYS A 75 -11.06 0.92 6.95
CA LYS A 75 -10.52 0.91 8.30
C LYS A 75 -9.13 0.29 8.21
N ASP A 76 -8.11 1.12 8.42
CA ASP A 76 -6.71 0.73 8.36
C ASP A 76 -6.32 -0.08 9.61
N LYS A 77 -5.28 -0.90 9.49
CA LYS A 77 -4.66 -1.58 10.65
C LYS A 77 -3.56 -0.74 11.28
N LEU A 78 -2.87 0.08 10.48
CA LEU A 78 -1.83 0.99 10.97
C LEU A 78 -2.43 2.26 11.60
N SER A 79 -1.76 2.77 12.64
CA SER A 79 -2.06 4.08 13.22
C SER A 79 -1.70 5.21 12.22
N SER A 80 -2.16 6.43 12.47
CA SER A 80 -1.76 7.58 11.63
C SER A 80 -0.24 7.80 11.64
N GLU A 81 0.39 7.67 12.80
CA GLU A 81 1.85 7.82 12.96
C GLU A 81 2.60 6.74 12.16
N ASP A 82 2.12 5.49 12.20
CA ASP A 82 2.71 4.40 11.42
C ASP A 82 2.51 4.61 9.91
N LYS A 83 1.44 5.27 9.48
CA LYS A 83 1.22 5.60 8.07
C LYS A 83 2.20 6.68 7.59
N ASP A 84 2.46 7.70 8.39
CA ASP A 84 3.45 8.73 8.07
C ASP A 84 4.85 8.11 7.95
N GLU A 85 5.20 7.24 8.90
CA GLU A 85 6.47 6.50 8.88
C GLU A 85 6.56 5.54 7.70
N PHE A 86 5.46 4.85 7.36
CA PHE A 86 5.39 3.99 6.18
C PHE A 86 5.73 4.77 4.90
N LEU A 87 5.08 5.93 4.69
CA LEU A 87 5.33 6.77 3.51
C LEU A 87 6.78 7.29 3.50
N ARG A 88 7.32 7.67 4.67
CA ARG A 88 8.70 8.11 4.80
C ARG A 88 9.68 7.00 4.39
N ILE A 89 9.47 5.78 4.89
CA ILE A 89 10.28 4.60 4.53
C ILE A 89 10.22 4.35 3.02
N VAL A 90 9.03 4.35 2.40
CA VAL A 90 8.88 4.14 0.96
C VAL A 90 9.58 5.23 0.14
N LYS A 91 9.51 6.50 0.57
CA LYS A 91 10.15 7.61 -0.15
C LYS A 91 11.67 7.65 -0.02
N GLU A 92 12.19 7.38 1.18
CA GLU A 92 13.61 7.65 1.51
C GLU A 92 14.53 6.43 1.34
N SER A 93 13.98 5.22 1.24
CA SER A 93 14.78 4.01 1.16
C SER A 93 15.62 3.95 -0.11
N LYS A 94 16.92 3.72 0.05
CA LYS A 94 17.92 3.69 -1.03
C LYS A 94 18.28 2.29 -1.52
N GLY A 95 17.60 1.25 -1.04
CA GLY A 95 17.85 -0.14 -1.40
C GLY A 95 16.67 -1.03 -1.09
N ILE A 96 16.45 -2.05 -1.92
CA ILE A 96 15.29 -2.94 -1.81
C ILE A 96 15.26 -3.71 -0.48
N GLU A 97 16.41 -4.23 -0.04
CA GLU A 97 16.50 -4.95 1.23
C GLU A 97 16.30 -4.01 2.43
N ALA A 98 16.82 -2.79 2.38
CA ALA A 98 16.59 -1.79 3.43
C ALA A 98 15.11 -1.39 3.50
N LEU A 99 14.47 -1.15 2.35
CA LEU A 99 13.04 -0.85 2.26
C LEU A 99 12.21 -1.98 2.88
N LYS A 100 12.50 -3.22 2.49
CA LYS A 100 11.81 -4.42 2.97
C LYS A 100 11.98 -4.62 4.48
N GLU A 101 13.20 -4.51 5.01
CA GLU A 101 13.47 -4.65 6.43
C GLU A 101 12.81 -3.53 7.26
N SER A 102 12.89 -2.28 6.81
CA SER A 102 12.23 -1.15 7.49
C SER A 102 10.71 -1.30 7.51
N LEU A 103 10.09 -1.69 6.38
CA LEU A 103 8.66 -1.97 6.34
C LEU A 103 8.28 -3.18 7.20
N LYS A 104 9.13 -4.21 7.25
CA LYS A 104 8.92 -5.39 8.11
C LYS A 104 8.89 -4.98 9.58
N LYS A 105 9.88 -4.23 10.05
CA LYS A 105 9.93 -3.72 11.42
C LYS A 105 8.70 -2.90 11.78
N LEU A 106 8.29 -2.00 10.89
CA LEU A 106 7.11 -1.16 11.11
C LEU A 106 5.82 -2.00 11.21
N VAL A 107 5.60 -2.92 10.27
CA VAL A 107 4.35 -3.69 10.15
C VAL A 107 4.22 -4.75 11.23
N PHE A 108 5.31 -5.45 11.56
CA PHE A 108 5.31 -6.52 12.55
C PHE A 108 5.69 -6.06 13.96
N LYS A 109 6.07 -4.78 14.12
CA LYS A 109 6.57 -4.22 15.39
C LYS A 109 7.76 -5.03 15.93
N GLU A 110 8.68 -5.40 15.04
CA GLU A 110 9.92 -6.09 15.38
C GLU A 110 11.01 -5.07 15.73
N ASP A 111 11.67 -5.25 16.88
CA ASP A 111 12.83 -4.45 17.32
C ASP A 111 14.13 -4.85 16.59
#